data_AF-A0A564U993-F1
#
_entry.id   AF-A0A564U993-F1
#
_cell.length_a   1.000
_cell.length_b   1.000
_cell.length_c   1.000
_cell.angle_alpha   90.00
_cell.angle_beta   90.00
_cell.angle_gamma   90.00
#
_symmetry.space_group_name_H-M   'P 1'
#
loop_
_entity.id
_entity.type
_entity.pdbx_description
1 polymer ?
#
loop_
_entity_poly.entity_id
_entity_poly.type
_entity_poly.pdbx_seq_one_letter_code
_entity_poly.pdbx_strand_id
1 'polypeptide(L)'
;MEERKIIFCKRFKKYNFMNSDTESKDDADYDAAISQVSDFFEYMRKNRKNVPDEERIANKDKFIKTVEELSNTYKIDVDLEEFSEGYVAHIYLDYGCYNEYIKKLLAMLFILADDISFLDGKKEDADMLFSFTYHTHHIFLNNRETTDFS
;
A
#
# COMPACT_ATOMS: atom_id res chain seq x y z
N MET A 1 2.53 14.99 -7.56
CA MET A 1 2.41 13.70 -6.86
C MET A 1 2.67 14.01 -5.40
N GLU A 2 1.87 13.50 -4.46
CA GLU A 2 2.16 13.65 -3.04
C GLU A 2 3.52 13.00 -2.75
N GLU A 3 4.39 13.69 -1.99
CA GLU A 3 5.68 13.14 -1.61
C GLU A 3 5.45 11.92 -0.73
N ARG A 4 5.94 10.77 -1.21
CA ARG A 4 5.96 9.54 -0.43
C ARG A 4 7.37 9.29 0.06
N LYS A 5 7.48 8.93 1.33
CA LYS A 5 8.75 8.65 1.98
C LYS A 5 8.77 7.18 2.40
N ILE A 6 9.70 6.42 1.85
CA ILE A 6 9.96 5.06 2.33
C ILE A 6 10.53 5.14 3.75
N ILE A 7 9.82 4.56 4.72
CA ILE A 7 10.21 4.55 6.14
C ILE A 7 10.73 3.18 6.59
N PHE A 8 10.32 2.10 5.91
CA PHE A 8 10.88 0.76 6.09
C PHE A 8 10.86 0.03 4.75
N CYS A 9 11.99 -0.56 4.37
CA CYS A 9 12.10 -1.36 3.16
C CYS A 9 12.98 -2.56 3.48
N LYS A 10 12.50 -3.75 3.08
CA LYS A 10 13.26 -4.97 3.23
C LYS A 10 13.07 -5.87 2.04
N ARG A 11 14.20 -6.37 1.54
CA ARG A 11 14.31 -7.36 0.49
C ARG A 11 15.15 -8.52 0.97
N PHE A 12 14.70 -9.75 0.72
CA PHE A 12 15.37 -10.99 1.07
C PHE A 12 15.80 -11.70 -0.21
N LYS A 13 16.86 -12.50 -0.10
CA LYS A 13 17.34 -13.27 -1.25
C LYS A 13 16.29 -14.32 -1.61
N LYS A 14 15.63 -14.15 -2.75
CA LYS A 14 14.71 -15.13 -3.31
C LYS A 14 15.48 -16.30 -3.93
N TYR A 15 14.91 -17.49 -3.83
CA TYR A 15 15.39 -18.67 -4.53
C TYR A 15 14.43 -18.91 -5.69
N ASN A 16 14.88 -18.71 -6.92
CA ASN A 16 14.05 -18.92 -8.11
C ASN A 16 13.69 -20.40 -8.23
N PHE A 17 12.41 -20.73 -8.05
CA PHE A 17 11.91 -22.10 -8.24
C PHE A 17 11.29 -22.31 -9.64
N MET A 18 10.83 -21.26 -10.31
CA MET A 18 10.30 -21.30 -11.68
C MET A 18 10.48 -19.93 -12.36
N ASN A 19 11.03 -19.90 -13.57
CA ASN A 19 10.96 -18.72 -14.44
C ASN A 19 9.63 -18.75 -15.18
N SER A 20 8.82 -17.70 -15.07
CA SER A 20 7.75 -17.44 -16.04
C SER A 20 8.04 -16.14 -16.76
N ASP A 21 8.58 -16.26 -17.97
CA ASP A 21 8.72 -15.12 -18.88
C ASP A 21 7.33 -14.77 -19.44
N THR A 22 6.85 -13.56 -19.13
CA THR A 22 5.77 -12.94 -19.89
C THR A 22 6.09 -11.48 -20.10
N GLU A 23 6.47 -11.14 -21.34
CA GLU A 23 6.53 -9.77 -21.83
C GLU A 23 5.11 -9.23 -22.00
N SER A 24 4.77 -8.14 -21.30
CA SER A 24 3.60 -7.32 -21.61
C SER A 24 4.03 -6.16 -22.50
N LYS A 25 3.43 -6.02 -23.69
CA LYS A 25 3.56 -4.83 -24.53
C LYS A 25 2.36 -3.93 -24.30
N ASP A 26 2.61 -2.71 -23.85
CA ASP A 26 1.62 -1.64 -23.78
C ASP A 26 1.92 -0.63 -24.89
N ASP A 27 1.06 -0.58 -25.92
CA ASP A 27 1.03 0.46 -26.94
C ASP A 27 -0.22 1.33 -26.69
N ALA A 28 -0.04 2.48 -26.02
CA ALA A 28 -1.08 3.48 -25.86
C ALA A 28 -0.55 4.88 -26.20
N ASP A 29 -1.39 5.71 -26.81
CA ASP A 29 -1.10 7.10 -27.19
C ASP A 29 -1.45 8.04 -26.03
N TYR A 30 -0.44 8.69 -25.45
CA TYR A 30 -0.49 9.30 -24.10
C TYR A 30 -0.84 10.80 -24.09
N ASP A 31 -0.73 11.53 -25.20
CA ASP A 31 -0.65 13.00 -25.14
C ASP A 31 -1.97 13.72 -24.84
N ALA A 32 -3.10 13.24 -25.35
CA ALA A 32 -4.42 13.84 -25.07
C ALA A 32 -4.96 13.48 -23.67
N ALA A 33 -4.54 12.34 -23.12
CA ALA A 33 -4.92 11.88 -21.78
C ALA A 33 -4.25 12.72 -20.67
N ILE A 34 -3.04 13.23 -20.91
CA ILE A 34 -2.25 13.97 -19.91
C ILE A 34 -2.93 15.28 -19.48
N SER A 35 -3.55 16.03 -20.41
CA SER A 35 -4.22 17.31 -20.09
C SER A 35 -5.51 17.13 -19.28
N GLN A 36 -6.27 16.06 -19.52
CA GLN A 36 -7.48 15.78 -18.71
C GLN A 36 -7.10 15.30 -17.31
N VAL A 37 -6.01 14.56 -17.21
CA VAL A 37 -5.47 14.04 -15.94
C VAL A 37 -4.93 15.18 -15.07
N SER A 38 -4.31 16.23 -15.65
CA SER A 38 -3.84 17.39 -14.87
C SER A 38 -4.99 18.17 -14.24
N ASP A 39 -6.05 18.46 -15.00
CA ASP A 39 -7.22 19.18 -14.51
C ASP A 39 -7.93 18.40 -13.41
N PHE A 40 -8.00 17.08 -13.54
CA PHE A 40 -8.52 16.19 -12.50
C PHE A 40 -7.69 16.28 -11.21
N PHE A 41 -6.36 16.24 -11.30
CA PHE A 41 -5.51 16.35 -10.11
C PHE A 41 -5.60 17.72 -9.44
N GLU A 42 -5.69 18.81 -10.20
CA GLU A 42 -5.91 20.15 -9.64
C GLU A 42 -7.27 20.25 -8.93
N TYR A 43 -8.32 19.69 -9.55
CA TYR A 43 -9.63 19.61 -8.93
C TYR A 43 -9.59 18.83 -7.61
N MET A 44 -8.95 17.65 -7.60
CA MET A 44 -8.81 16.86 -6.38
C MET A 44 -8.06 17.65 -5.29
N ARG A 45 -6.94 18.28 -5.61
CA ARG A 45 -6.18 19.10 -4.64
C ARG A 45 -6.99 20.25 -4.07
N LYS A 46 -7.75 20.96 -4.91
CA LYS A 46 -8.51 22.15 -4.50
C LYS A 46 -9.70 21.81 -3.60
N ASN A 47 -10.33 20.66 -3.85
CA ASN A 47 -11.58 20.27 -3.18
C ASN A 47 -11.38 19.23 -2.07
N ARG A 48 -10.15 18.76 -1.89
CA ARG A 48 -9.77 17.84 -0.83
C ARG A 48 -9.40 18.60 0.44
N LYS A 49 -9.90 18.12 1.57
CA LYS A 49 -9.50 18.58 2.90
C LYS A 49 -9.13 17.37 3.75
N ASN A 50 -7.98 17.44 4.40
CA ASN A 50 -7.50 16.42 5.32
C ASN A 50 -7.60 16.96 6.75
N VAL A 51 -8.24 16.22 7.65
CA VAL A 51 -8.35 16.58 9.07
C VAL A 51 -7.64 15.50 9.89
N PRO A 52 -6.56 15.82 10.63
CA PRO A 52 -5.85 14.84 11.43
C PRO A 52 -6.78 14.15 12.45
N ASP A 53 -6.61 12.84 12.60
CA ASP A 53 -7.25 12.05 13.65
C ASP A 53 -6.21 11.70 14.71
N GLU A 54 -6.37 12.25 15.92
CA GLU A 54 -5.42 12.08 17.01
C GLU A 54 -5.30 10.63 17.48
N GLU A 55 -6.39 9.87 17.47
CA GLU A 55 -6.40 8.46 17.87
C GLU A 55 -5.64 7.61 16.85
N ARG A 56 -5.86 7.85 15.56
CA ARG A 56 -5.15 7.14 14.48
C ARG A 56 -3.66 7.49 14.48
N ILE A 57 -3.33 8.76 14.68
CA ILE A 57 -1.92 9.20 14.80
C ILE A 57 -1.24 8.54 16.00
N ALA A 58 -1.92 8.37 17.12
CA ALA A 58 -1.38 7.68 18.30
C ALA A 58 -1.23 6.17 18.07
N ASN A 59 -2.10 5.56 17.27
CA ASN A 59 -2.15 4.11 17.05
C ASN A 59 -1.34 3.60 15.85
N LYS A 60 -0.84 4.48 14.99
CA LYS A 60 -0.07 4.14 13.78
C LYS A 60 1.08 3.16 14.02
N ASP A 61 1.75 3.26 15.17
CA ASP A 61 2.89 2.41 15.52
C ASP A 61 2.51 0.92 15.54
N LYS A 62 1.25 0.59 15.82
CA LYS A 62 0.77 -0.79 15.78
C LYS A 62 0.77 -1.35 14.36
N PHE A 63 0.33 -0.54 13.39
CA PHE A 63 0.38 -0.91 11.97
C PHE A 63 1.84 -1.09 11.52
N ILE A 64 2.70 -0.09 11.77
CA ILE A 64 4.12 -0.12 11.40
C ILE A 64 4.82 -1.35 11.99
N LYS A 65 4.67 -1.60 13.30
CA LYS A 65 5.29 -2.77 13.96
C LYS A 65 4.79 -4.10 13.41
N THR A 66 3.50 -4.20 13.08
CA THR A 66 2.93 -5.43 12.51
C THR A 66 3.56 -5.72 11.14
N VAL A 67 3.76 -4.69 10.31
CA VAL A 67 4.43 -4.80 9.00
C VAL A 67 5.90 -5.21 9.16
N GLU A 68 6.64 -4.56 10.06
CA GLU A 68 8.04 -4.89 10.35
C GLU A 68 8.17 -6.33 10.88
N GLU A 69 7.30 -6.75 11.80
CA GLU A 69 7.31 -8.09 12.38
C GLU A 69 7.03 -9.16 11.33
N LEU A 70 6.04 -8.93 10.47
CA LEU A 70 5.70 -9.81 9.36
C LEU A 70 6.93 -10.02 8.46
N SER A 71 7.54 -8.93 8.00
CA SER A 71 8.71 -8.97 7.13
C SER A 71 9.89 -9.70 7.79
N ASN A 72 10.22 -9.33 9.03
CA ASN A 72 11.40 -9.86 9.73
C ASN A 72 11.28 -11.34 10.08
N THR A 73 10.09 -11.77 10.50
CA THR A 73 9.79 -13.14 10.95
C THR A 73 9.72 -14.10 9.78
N TYR A 74 9.01 -13.73 8.71
CA TYR A 74 8.75 -14.61 7.58
C TYR A 74 9.70 -14.42 6.41
N LYS A 75 10.62 -13.46 6.50
CA LYS A 75 11.51 -13.10 5.40
C LYS A 75 10.72 -12.71 4.14
N ILE A 76 9.67 -11.91 4.36
CA ILE A 76 8.79 -11.41 3.31
C ILE A 76 9.25 -10.01 2.92
N ASP A 77 9.35 -9.80 1.63
CA ASP A 77 9.71 -8.51 1.04
C ASP A 77 8.61 -7.50 1.30
N VAL A 78 8.99 -6.29 1.72
CA VAL A 78 8.06 -5.23 2.11
C VAL A 78 8.63 -3.86 1.78
N ASP A 79 7.76 -2.97 1.29
CA ASP A 79 7.95 -1.52 1.36
C ASP A 79 6.86 -0.89 2.22
N LEU A 80 7.27 -0.02 3.13
CA LEU A 80 6.37 0.78 3.95
C LEU A 80 6.66 2.25 3.67
N GLU A 81 5.67 2.92 3.13
CA GLU A 81 5.71 4.32 2.73
C GLU A 81 4.85 5.15 3.66
N GLU A 82 5.37 6.32 4.05
CA GLU A 82 4.62 7.39 4.68
C GLU A 82 4.22 8.42 3.62
N PHE A 83 2.98 8.88 3.67
CA PHE A 83 2.46 9.96 2.85
C PHE A 83 1.68 10.96 3.71
N SER A 84 1.20 12.05 3.12
CA SER A 84 0.58 13.17 3.85
C SER A 84 -0.62 12.77 4.71
N GLU A 85 -1.34 11.70 4.36
CA GLU A 85 -2.52 11.26 5.11
C GLU A 85 -2.36 9.91 5.81
N GLY A 86 -1.20 9.25 5.75
CA GLY A 86 -1.09 7.93 6.34
C GLY A 86 0.13 7.13 5.91
N TYR A 87 -0.06 5.81 5.91
CA TYR A 87 0.96 4.83 5.59
C TYR A 87 0.44 3.81 4.59
N VAL A 88 1.29 3.37 3.66
CA VAL A 88 0.99 2.25 2.75
C VAL A 88 2.05 1.19 2.94
N ALA A 89 1.62 -0.05 3.21
CA ALA A 89 2.48 -1.21 3.27
C ALA A 89 2.26 -2.08 2.02
N HIS A 90 3.28 -2.16 1.17
CA HIS A 90 3.40 -3.08 0.05
C HIS A 90 4.07 -4.36 0.54
N ILE A 91 3.35 -5.48 0.47
CA ILE A 91 3.78 -6.79 0.95
C ILE A 91 3.84 -7.73 -0.25
N TYR A 92 5.04 -8.25 -0.52
CA TYR A 92 5.36 -9.05 -1.69
C TYR A 92 5.37 -10.52 -1.29
N LEU A 93 4.27 -11.22 -1.55
CA LEU A 93 4.03 -12.60 -1.15
C LEU A 93 4.31 -13.55 -2.31
N ASP A 94 4.98 -14.66 -2.00
CA ASP A 94 5.19 -15.78 -2.92
C ASP A 94 4.20 -16.91 -2.55
N TYR A 95 3.81 -17.75 -3.51
CA TYR A 95 2.96 -18.92 -3.25
C TYR A 95 3.71 -19.89 -2.32
N GLY A 96 3.21 -20.05 -1.10
CA GLY A 96 3.85 -20.91 -0.11
C GLY A 96 2.93 -21.37 1.01
N CYS A 97 3.35 -22.41 1.74
CA CYS A 97 2.68 -22.86 2.94
C CYS A 97 3.18 -22.07 4.15
N TYR A 98 2.54 -20.94 4.43
CA TYR A 98 2.82 -20.17 5.63
C TYR A 98 2.07 -20.76 6.86
N ASN A 99 2.70 -20.69 8.03
CA ASN A 99 2.17 -21.27 9.27
C ASN A 99 0.98 -20.47 9.85
N GLU A 100 0.41 -20.90 10.98
CA GLU A 100 -0.74 -20.18 11.57
C GLU A 100 -0.39 -18.78 12.09
N TYR A 101 0.86 -18.51 12.46
CA TYR A 101 1.26 -17.23 13.03
C TYR A 101 1.23 -16.10 11.99
N ILE A 102 1.52 -16.37 10.71
CA ILE A 102 1.38 -15.36 9.65
C ILE A 102 -0.07 -14.93 9.48
N LYS A 103 -1.02 -15.84 9.72
CA LYS A 103 -2.45 -15.57 9.57
C LYS A 103 -2.88 -14.55 10.62
N LYS A 104 -2.29 -14.60 11.82
CA LYS A 104 -2.54 -13.63 12.88
C LYS A 104 -2.01 -12.24 12.52
N LEU A 105 -0.79 -12.15 11.98
CA LEU A 105 -0.23 -10.87 11.54
C LEU A 105 -0.99 -10.28 10.34
N LEU A 106 -1.32 -11.10 9.34
CA LEU A 106 -2.16 -10.67 8.22
C LEU A 106 -3.56 -10.24 8.69
N ALA A 107 -4.20 -11.00 9.58
CA ALA A 107 -5.49 -10.61 10.18
C ALA A 107 -5.40 -9.28 10.93
N MET A 108 -4.31 -9.02 11.66
CA MET A 108 -4.09 -7.72 12.28
C MET A 108 -3.97 -6.61 11.24
N LEU A 109 -3.29 -6.83 10.12
CA LEU A 109 -3.23 -5.85 9.03
C LEU A 109 -4.60 -5.61 8.40
N PHE A 110 -5.41 -6.66 8.19
CA PHE A 110 -6.79 -6.54 7.71
C PHE A 110 -7.68 -5.71 8.66
N ILE A 111 -7.45 -5.81 9.98
CA ILE A 111 -8.20 -5.04 10.98
C ILE A 111 -7.73 -3.58 11.04
N LEU A 112 -6.44 -3.34 10.83
CA LEU A 112 -5.86 -2.00 10.98
C LEU A 112 -6.00 -1.15 9.72
N ALA A 113 -5.91 -1.78 8.53
CA ALA A 113 -5.96 -1.06 7.26
C ALA A 113 -7.38 -0.62 6.91
N ASP A 114 -7.48 0.55 6.30
CA ASP A 114 -8.75 1.10 5.79
C ASP A 114 -8.99 0.67 4.35
N ASP A 115 -7.91 0.65 3.54
CA ASP A 115 -7.97 0.23 2.13
C ASP A 115 -7.01 -0.94 1.88
N ILE A 116 -7.45 -1.85 1.00
CA ILE A 116 -6.67 -3.02 0.62
C ILE A 116 -6.73 -3.20 -0.89
N SER A 117 -5.57 -3.40 -1.51
CA SER A 117 -5.45 -3.70 -2.94
C SER A 117 -4.67 -4.99 -3.16
N PHE A 118 -5.13 -5.79 -4.12
CA PHE A 118 -4.51 -7.03 -4.55
C PHE A 118 -4.05 -6.87 -5.99
N LEU A 119 -2.76 -7.00 -6.23
CA LEU A 119 -2.13 -6.78 -7.53
C LEU A 119 -1.32 -8.02 -7.91
N ASP A 120 -1.14 -8.22 -9.22
CA ASP A 120 -0.19 -9.19 -9.73
C ASP A 120 1.23 -8.76 -9.33
N GLY A 121 1.91 -9.60 -8.56
CA GLY A 121 3.26 -9.31 -8.05
C GLY A 121 4.35 -9.49 -9.09
N LYS A 122 4.06 -10.05 -10.27
CA LYS A 122 5.07 -10.50 -11.24
C LYS A 122 6.02 -9.40 -11.70
N LYS A 123 5.55 -8.15 -11.80
CA LYS A 123 6.39 -7.01 -12.16
C LYS A 123 7.48 -6.71 -11.10
N GLU A 124 7.29 -7.23 -9.89
CA GLU A 124 8.10 -6.97 -8.70
C GLU A 124 8.73 -8.28 -8.15
N ASP A 125 8.88 -9.29 -9.01
CA ASP A 125 9.45 -10.60 -8.67
C ASP A 125 8.72 -11.31 -7.51
N ALA A 126 7.40 -11.13 -7.40
CA ALA A 126 6.55 -11.78 -6.41
C ALA A 126 5.33 -12.44 -7.08
N ASP A 127 4.68 -13.39 -6.42
CA ASP A 127 3.44 -13.98 -6.94
C ASP A 127 2.22 -13.07 -6.72
N MET A 128 2.19 -12.39 -5.58
CA MET A 128 1.14 -11.44 -5.22
C MET A 128 1.71 -10.22 -4.55
N LEU A 129 1.17 -9.06 -4.88
CA LEU A 129 1.44 -7.81 -4.18
C LEU A 129 0.18 -7.39 -3.42
N PHE A 130 0.26 -7.36 -2.10
CA PHE A 130 -0.79 -6.81 -1.24
C PHE A 130 -0.41 -5.40 -0.82
N SER A 131 -1.33 -4.45 -0.96
CA SER A 131 -1.13 -3.09 -0.47
C SER A 131 -2.17 -2.78 0.59
N PHE A 132 -1.71 -2.46 1.79
CA PHE A 132 -2.55 -2.08 2.93
C PHE A 132 -2.34 -0.60 3.23
N THR A 133 -3.41 0.19 3.26
CA THR A 133 -3.34 1.62 3.57
C THR A 133 -3.93 1.89 4.95
N TYR A 134 -3.18 2.61 5.78
CA TYR A 134 -3.60 3.10 7.08
C TYR A 134 -3.66 4.63 7.04
N HIS A 135 -4.86 5.20 7.04
CA HIS A 135 -5.06 6.64 7.12
C HIS A 135 -4.99 7.13 8.56
N THR A 136 -4.40 8.30 8.71
CA THR A 136 -4.26 9.09 9.94
C THR A 136 -5.08 10.38 9.90
N HIS A 137 -5.73 10.65 8.77
CA HIS A 137 -6.55 11.84 8.56
C HIS A 137 -7.90 11.43 7.98
N HIS A 138 -8.96 12.09 8.44
CA HIS A 138 -10.23 12.09 7.74
C HIS A 138 -10.07 12.85 6.43
N ILE A 139 -10.39 12.19 5.32
CA ILE A 139 -10.28 12.77 3.98
C ILE A 139 -11.67 13.19 3.54
N PHE A 140 -11.83 14.46 3.19
CA PHE A 140 -13.05 15.01 2.63
C PHE A 140 -12.83 15.43 1.19
N LEU A 141 -13.78 15.09 0.32
CA LEU A 141 -13.87 15.62 -1.04
C LEU A 141 -15.22 16.34 -1.19
N ASN A 142 -15.20 17.63 -1.52
CA ASN A 142 -16.43 18.45 -1.57
C ASN A 142 -17.28 18.37 -0.27
N ASN A 143 -16.63 18.41 0.89
CA ASN A 143 -17.25 18.26 2.22
C ASN A 143 -17.94 16.91 2.48
N ARG A 144 -17.81 15.94 1.58
CA ARG A 144 -18.19 14.54 1.82
C ARG A 144 -16.97 13.78 2.30
N GLU A 145 -17.10 13.11 3.43
CA GLU A 145 -16.05 12.22 3.93
C GLU A 145 -15.92 11.00 3.02
N THR A 146 -14.68 10.66 2.66
CA THR A 146 -14.34 9.53 1.80
C THR A 146 -13.63 8.42 2.56
N THR A 147 -13.03 8.72 3.71
CA THR A 147 -12.52 7.74 4.67
C THR A 147 -13.66 7.25 5.55
N ASP A 148 -13.71 5.94 5.79
CA ASP A 148 -14.62 5.35 6.77
C ASP A 148 -13.77 4.54 7.75
N PHE A 149 -13.71 4.99 9.01
CA PHE A 149 -12.96 4.33 10.09
C PHE A 149 -13.86 3.44 10.97
N SER A 150 -15.14 3.26 10.59
CA SER A 150 -16.13 2.54 11.40
C SER A 150 -15.97 1.02 11.44
#